data_AF-A0A7S1T4G1-F1
#
_entry.id   AF-A0A7S1T4G1-F1
#
_cell.length_a   1.000
_cell.length_b   1.000
_cell.length_c   1.000
_cell.angle_alpha   90.00
_cell.angle_beta   90.00
_cell.angle_gamma   90.00
#
_symmetry.space_group_name_H-M   'P 1'
#
loop_
_entity.id
_entity.type
_entity.pdbx_description
1 polymer ?
#
loop_
_entity_poly.entity_id
_entity_poly.type
_entity_poly.pdbx_seq_one_letter_code
_entity_poly.pdbx_strand_id
1 'polypeptide(L)'
;GDPSSAATPSTQRDWWTHLPTVSELEHRFGLFQSQGAHTAQCDPQVNDLGHMRCDCARCRAWKAFVQGKLPDGPPWPQYEVFTSDFISGLATYLWNSFVAVGDATSLTVLEVGGGDGRLTYYLTRAFQNIARARNDCDARHVTVSADSLTRSPVDESDQAEVSPTAPGSDERKGTTGAAEDAAIDDVPSSPHSTFPIRFRCTDSGVRELHQHADSRRHAVVHLQPYKEALRHFRPDVVLSCWQPMGQDWTAAIRACPSVVEYILIGEKDYGICGQPWATWGYRQSGMEWGYSSSSSSGISNNGEAE
;
A
#
# COMPACT_ATOMS: atom_id res chain seq x y z
N GLY A 1 54.57 -1.76 8.90
CA GLY A 1 53.28 -1.24 8.44
C GLY A 1 52.41 -2.43 8.19
N ASP A 2 51.41 -2.63 9.03
CA ASP A 2 50.58 -3.82 9.04
C ASP A 2 49.35 -3.60 8.14
N PRO A 3 49.15 -4.36 7.04
CA PRO A 3 48.01 -4.20 6.15
C PRO A 3 46.90 -5.15 6.62
N SER A 4 46.25 -4.81 7.73
CA SER A 4 45.14 -5.58 8.27
C SER A 4 44.10 -4.66 8.91
N SER A 5 43.60 -3.72 8.11
CA SER A 5 42.37 -2.98 8.42
C SER A 5 41.40 -3.21 7.26
N ALA A 6 40.93 -4.44 7.14
CA ALA A 6 39.70 -4.69 6.42
C ALA A 6 38.57 -4.21 7.34
N ALA A 7 38.08 -3.00 7.07
CA ALA A 7 36.87 -2.50 7.67
C ALA A 7 35.78 -3.56 7.49
N THR A 8 35.24 -4.05 8.61
CA THR A 8 34.03 -4.86 8.62
C THR A 8 32.97 -4.13 7.79
N PRO A 9 32.33 -4.75 6.79
CA PRO A 9 31.27 -4.09 6.05
C PRO A 9 30.20 -3.71 7.07
N SER A 10 30.00 -2.41 7.24
CA SER A 10 28.90 -1.90 8.04
C SER A 10 27.64 -2.60 7.55
N THR A 11 26.84 -3.08 8.49
CA THR A 11 25.51 -3.65 8.23
C THR A 11 24.69 -2.59 7.50
N GLN A 12 24.78 -2.61 6.17
CA GLN A 12 23.99 -1.83 5.25
C GLN A 12 22.56 -2.28 5.51
N ARG A 13 21.86 -1.54 6.37
CA ARG A 13 20.44 -1.77 6.66
C ARG A 13 19.76 -1.89 5.31
N ASP A 14 19.13 -3.03 5.07
CA ASP A 14 18.27 -3.25 3.92
C ASP A 14 17.16 -2.18 3.97
N TRP A 15 17.40 -1.02 3.37
CA TRP A 15 16.49 0.14 3.37
C TRP A 15 15.12 -0.20 2.77
N TRP A 16 15.03 -1.34 2.09
CA TRP A 16 13.84 -1.92 1.47
C TRP A 16 13.18 -3.05 2.30
N THR A 17 13.68 -3.37 3.49
CA THR A 17 12.96 -4.29 4.41
C THR A 17 11.64 -3.71 4.90
N HIS A 18 11.51 -2.39 4.85
CA HIS A 18 10.26 -1.66 5.05
C HIS A 18 9.87 -0.95 3.76
N LEU A 19 8.59 -0.55 3.66
CA LEU A 19 8.17 0.34 2.59
C LEU A 19 8.88 1.68 2.75
N PRO A 20 9.63 2.15 1.74
CA PRO A 20 10.19 3.49 1.82
C PRO A 20 9.09 4.53 1.71
N THR A 21 9.40 5.72 2.17
CA THR A 21 8.64 6.93 1.89
C THR A 21 8.86 7.38 0.43
N VAL A 22 7.97 8.24 -0.06
CA VAL A 22 8.15 8.93 -1.34
C VAL A 22 9.47 9.70 -1.36
N SER A 23 9.76 10.43 -0.28
CA SER A 23 10.99 11.23 -0.14
C SER A 23 12.26 10.39 -0.22
N GLU A 24 12.29 9.21 0.40
CA GLU A 24 13.43 8.29 0.31
C GLU A 24 13.67 7.80 -1.11
N LEU A 25 12.61 7.46 -1.85
CA LEU A 25 12.72 7.06 -3.25
C LEU A 25 13.20 8.22 -4.14
N GLU A 26 12.61 9.40 -3.97
CA GLU A 26 12.98 10.59 -4.72
C GLU A 26 14.43 11.00 -4.48
N HIS A 27 14.87 11.00 -3.22
CA HIS A 27 16.23 11.34 -2.86
C HIS A 27 17.22 10.29 -3.40
N ARG A 28 16.94 9.01 -3.19
CA ARG A 28 17.83 7.91 -3.56
C ARG A 28 18.04 7.81 -5.07
N PHE A 29 16.98 7.95 -5.85
CA PHE A 29 17.03 7.80 -7.31
C PHE A 29 17.07 9.14 -8.05
N GLY A 30 17.00 10.27 -7.33
CA GLY A 30 16.93 11.61 -7.91
C GLY A 30 15.70 11.80 -8.81
N LEU A 31 14.57 11.19 -8.44
CA LEU A 31 13.30 11.29 -9.18
C LEU A 31 12.75 12.71 -9.07
N PHE A 32 12.08 13.19 -10.13
CA PHE A 32 11.39 14.49 -10.20
C PHE A 32 12.24 15.75 -9.93
N GLN A 33 13.53 15.62 -9.63
CA GLN A 33 14.42 16.77 -9.42
C GLN A 33 14.63 17.52 -10.73
N SER A 34 14.13 18.76 -10.78
CA SER A 34 14.40 19.72 -11.85
C SER A 34 15.89 20.03 -11.91
N GLN A 35 16.43 20.10 -13.13
CA GLN A 35 17.86 20.21 -13.37
C GLN A 35 18.44 21.51 -12.80
N GLY A 36 19.27 21.39 -11.77
CA GLY A 36 20.31 22.36 -11.46
C GLY A 36 21.52 22.12 -12.37
N ALA A 37 22.12 23.20 -12.85
CA ALA A 37 23.25 23.21 -13.79
C ALA A 37 24.29 22.11 -13.52
N HIS A 38 24.75 21.43 -14.59
CA HIS A 38 25.92 20.52 -14.65
C HIS A 38 25.70 19.00 -14.61
N THR A 39 24.49 18.46 -14.81
CA THR A 39 24.33 17.03 -15.16
C THR A 39 23.62 16.87 -16.49
N ALA A 40 24.09 15.95 -17.33
CA ALA A 40 23.48 15.61 -18.62
C ALA A 40 21.96 15.51 -18.46
N GLN A 41 21.23 16.23 -19.32
CA GLN A 41 19.79 16.46 -19.23
C GLN A 41 19.04 15.11 -19.10
N CYS A 42 18.62 14.76 -17.88
CA CYS A 42 17.79 13.59 -17.64
C CYS A 42 16.40 13.89 -18.17
N ASP A 43 16.07 13.29 -19.31
CA ASP A 43 14.78 13.40 -20.00
C ASP A 43 14.21 11.99 -20.24
N PRO A 44 13.58 11.38 -19.22
CA PRO A 44 13.00 10.04 -19.35
C PRO A 44 11.78 10.07 -20.27
N GLN A 45 11.95 9.54 -21.48
CA GLN A 45 10.87 9.30 -22.43
C GLN A 45 10.45 7.83 -22.37
N VAL A 46 9.15 7.56 -22.27
CA VAL A 46 8.58 6.20 -22.27
C VAL A 46 7.84 6.00 -23.59
N ASN A 47 8.09 4.89 -24.29
CA ASN A 47 7.35 4.55 -25.51
C ASN A 47 6.06 3.77 -25.21
N ASP A 48 5.28 3.47 -26.24
CA ASP A 48 3.99 2.74 -26.13
C ASP A 48 4.12 1.31 -25.58
N LEU A 49 5.36 0.79 -25.46
CA LEU A 49 5.66 -0.51 -24.86
C LEU A 49 6.13 -0.38 -23.40
N GLY A 50 6.10 0.82 -22.82
CA GLY A 50 6.60 1.09 -21.47
C GLY A 50 8.14 1.16 -21.37
N HIS A 51 8.87 1.17 -22.49
CA HIS A 51 10.34 1.25 -22.46
C HIS A 51 10.82 2.70 -22.25
N MET A 52 11.54 2.91 -21.15
CA MET A 52 12.25 4.16 -20.86
C MET A 52 13.51 4.29 -21.74
N ARG A 53 13.67 5.42 -22.43
CA ARG A 53 14.81 5.73 -23.34
C ARG A 53 16.00 6.43 -22.68
N CYS A 54 15.82 7.05 -21.53
CA CYS A 54 16.92 7.74 -20.84
C CYS A 54 17.89 6.74 -20.18
N ASP A 55 19.19 6.92 -20.40
CA ASP A 55 20.26 6.10 -19.83
C ASP A 55 21.19 6.93 -18.92
N CYS A 56 20.68 7.98 -18.26
CA CYS A 56 21.47 8.67 -17.24
C CYS A 56 21.68 7.77 -16.01
N ALA A 57 22.63 8.11 -15.14
CA ALA A 57 22.92 7.32 -13.93
C ALA A 57 21.67 7.09 -13.05
N ARG A 58 20.80 8.11 -12.93
CA ARG A 58 19.54 8.05 -12.18
C ARG A 58 18.55 7.04 -12.79
N CYS A 59 18.29 7.15 -14.09
CA CYS A 59 17.41 6.23 -14.81
C CYS A 59 17.93 4.79 -14.79
N ARG A 60 19.25 4.58 -14.92
CA ARG A 60 19.85 3.25 -14.75
C ARG A 60 19.66 2.69 -13.35
N ALA A 61 19.86 3.51 -12.31
CA ALA A 61 19.68 3.08 -10.92
C ALA A 61 18.21 2.71 -10.65
N TRP A 62 17.26 3.55 -11.06
CA TRP A 62 15.83 3.26 -10.95
C TRP A 62 15.44 2.00 -11.73
N LYS A 63 15.92 1.85 -12.97
CA LYS A 63 15.68 0.66 -13.80
C LYS A 63 16.25 -0.60 -13.16
N ALA A 64 17.46 -0.53 -12.60
CA ALA A 64 18.06 -1.65 -11.89
C ALA A 64 17.21 -2.02 -10.66
N PHE A 65 16.72 -1.03 -9.91
CA PHE A 65 15.85 -1.23 -8.77
C PHE A 65 14.54 -1.95 -9.14
N VAL A 66 13.79 -1.43 -10.12
CA VAL A 66 12.51 -2.05 -10.53
C VAL A 66 12.68 -3.39 -11.24
N GLN A 67 13.86 -3.69 -11.78
CA GLN A 67 14.15 -4.99 -12.39
C GLN A 67 14.70 -6.02 -11.39
N GLY A 68 14.86 -5.66 -10.13
CA GLY A 68 15.47 -6.51 -9.11
C GLY A 68 16.97 -6.76 -9.31
N LYS A 69 17.66 -5.84 -9.97
CA LYS A 69 19.09 -5.91 -10.32
C LYS A 69 19.93 -4.93 -9.50
N LEU A 70 19.33 -4.15 -8.61
CA LEU A 70 20.06 -3.27 -7.72
C LEU A 70 20.70 -4.11 -6.60
N PRO A 71 22.04 -4.06 -6.40
CA PRO A 71 22.72 -4.95 -5.45
C PRO A 71 22.21 -4.88 -4.00
N ASP A 72 21.74 -3.71 -3.57
CA ASP A 72 21.18 -3.47 -2.24
C ASP A 72 19.66 -3.21 -2.29
N GLY A 73 19.00 -3.68 -3.35
CA GLY A 73 17.56 -3.62 -3.52
C GLY A 73 16.91 -5.01 -3.41
N PRO A 74 15.58 -5.10 -3.62
CA PRO A 74 14.90 -6.38 -3.72
C PRO A 74 15.48 -7.16 -4.91
N PRO A 75 15.83 -8.45 -4.76
CA PRO A 75 16.42 -9.26 -5.85
C PRO A 75 15.38 -9.74 -6.89
N TRP A 76 14.16 -9.20 -6.89
CA TRP A 76 13.10 -9.55 -7.82
C TRP A 76 12.50 -8.31 -8.50
N PRO A 77 11.87 -8.45 -9.68
CA PRO A 77 11.20 -7.35 -10.33
C PRO A 77 10.12 -6.70 -9.46
N GLN A 78 10.12 -5.38 -9.41
CA GLN A 78 9.10 -4.57 -8.76
C GLN A 78 8.09 -4.13 -9.82
N TYR A 79 6.94 -4.79 -9.84
CA TYR A 79 5.83 -4.38 -10.70
C TYR A 79 5.14 -3.14 -10.17
N GLU A 80 5.12 -3.01 -8.84
CA GLU A 80 4.51 -1.92 -8.11
C GLU A 80 5.49 -1.45 -7.05
N VAL A 81 5.62 -0.13 -6.92
CA VAL A 81 6.48 0.50 -5.90
C VAL A 81 5.56 1.24 -4.94
N PHE A 82 5.11 0.52 -3.92
CA PHE A 82 4.33 1.13 -2.84
C PHE A 82 5.23 1.91 -1.90
N THR A 83 4.70 3.01 -1.37
CA THR A 83 5.35 3.79 -0.31
C THR A 83 4.59 3.66 1.00
N SER A 84 5.29 3.87 2.10
CA SER A 84 4.67 3.92 3.43
C SER A 84 3.64 5.05 3.52
N ASP A 85 3.87 6.17 2.84
CA ASP A 85 2.93 7.29 2.74
C ASP A 85 1.62 6.84 2.06
N PHE A 86 1.71 6.18 0.91
CA PHE A 86 0.55 5.69 0.16
C PHE A 86 -0.26 4.68 0.97
N ILE A 87 0.40 3.68 1.57
CA ILE A 87 -0.27 2.67 2.38
C ILE A 87 -0.93 3.29 3.61
N SER A 88 -0.25 4.21 4.30
CA SER A 88 -0.79 4.86 5.49
C SER A 88 -2.00 5.74 5.14
N GLY A 89 -1.93 6.48 4.04
CA GLY A 89 -3.04 7.28 3.54
C GLY A 89 -4.25 6.44 3.16
N LEU A 90 -4.04 5.37 2.38
CA LEU A 90 -5.11 4.46 1.97
C LEU A 90 -5.73 3.72 3.16
N ALA A 91 -4.92 3.25 4.11
CA ALA A 91 -5.42 2.61 5.32
C ALA A 91 -6.25 3.57 6.19
N THR A 92 -5.78 4.80 6.35
CA THR A 92 -6.50 5.85 7.09
C THR A 92 -7.83 6.20 6.44
N TYR A 93 -7.84 6.32 5.10
CA TYR A 93 -9.06 6.56 4.34
C TYR A 93 -10.09 5.44 4.59
N LEU A 94 -9.70 4.19 4.34
CA LEU A 94 -10.59 3.05 4.51
C LEU A 94 -11.08 2.91 5.96
N TRP A 95 -10.21 3.16 6.95
CA TRP A 95 -10.60 3.16 8.37
C TRP A 95 -11.64 4.24 8.67
N ASN A 96 -11.40 5.48 8.23
CA ASN A 96 -12.32 6.58 8.51
C ASN A 96 -13.66 6.42 7.78
N SER A 97 -13.64 5.93 6.54
CA SER A 97 -14.86 5.76 5.75
C SER A 97 -15.77 4.63 6.24
N PHE A 98 -15.18 3.51 6.71
CA PHE A 98 -15.94 2.28 6.94
C PHE A 98 -15.94 1.77 8.37
N VAL A 99 -14.97 2.18 9.19
CA VAL A 99 -14.80 1.65 10.55
C VAL A 99 -15.13 2.72 11.58
N ALA A 100 -14.69 3.97 11.37
CA ALA A 100 -14.92 5.04 12.33
C ALA A 100 -16.35 5.62 12.29
N VAL A 101 -17.09 5.41 11.19
CA VAL A 101 -18.34 6.15 10.89
C VAL A 101 -19.61 5.28 11.00
N GLY A 102 -19.54 3.97 11.32
CA GLY A 102 -20.79 3.18 11.40
C GLY A 102 -20.77 1.81 12.08
N ASP A 103 -21.99 1.31 12.32
CA ASP A 103 -22.45 0.03 12.91
C ASP A 103 -21.97 -1.24 12.19
N ALA A 104 -20.96 -1.16 11.32
CA ALA A 104 -20.48 -2.33 10.61
C ALA A 104 -19.95 -3.35 11.63
N THR A 105 -20.36 -4.61 11.49
CA THR A 105 -19.90 -5.71 12.35
C THR A 105 -18.68 -6.42 11.76
N SER A 106 -18.35 -6.12 10.50
CA SER A 106 -17.18 -6.61 9.77
C SER A 106 -16.99 -5.78 8.49
N LEU A 107 -15.78 -5.78 7.93
CA LEU A 107 -15.47 -5.19 6.62
C LEU A 107 -14.67 -6.19 5.81
N THR A 108 -15.09 -6.47 4.58
CA THR A 108 -14.37 -7.32 3.63
C THR A 108 -13.85 -6.47 2.48
N VAL A 109 -12.52 -6.34 2.40
CA VAL A 109 -11.84 -5.59 1.34
C VAL A 109 -11.22 -6.59 0.37
N LEU A 110 -11.56 -6.51 -0.92
CA LEU A 110 -10.99 -7.33 -1.98
C LEU A 110 -10.06 -6.49 -2.86
N GLU A 111 -8.79 -6.84 -2.89
CA GLU A 111 -7.85 -6.41 -3.92
C GLU A 111 -8.00 -7.29 -5.17
N VAL A 112 -8.25 -6.64 -6.31
CA VAL A 112 -8.28 -7.25 -7.64
C VAL A 112 -7.07 -6.81 -8.43
N GLY A 113 -6.37 -7.77 -9.05
CA GLY A 113 -5.11 -7.51 -9.76
C GLY A 113 -3.94 -7.42 -8.77
N GLY A 114 -4.00 -8.18 -7.68
CA GLY A 114 -3.08 -8.00 -6.57
C GLY A 114 -1.68 -8.56 -6.77
N GLY A 115 -1.36 -9.09 -7.96
CA GLY A 115 -0.02 -9.47 -8.34
C GLY A 115 0.63 -10.45 -7.37
N ASP A 116 1.57 -9.96 -6.56
CA ASP A 116 2.31 -10.72 -5.56
C ASP A 116 1.74 -10.62 -4.13
N GLY A 117 0.65 -9.87 -3.92
CA GLY A 117 -0.07 -9.74 -2.64
C GLY A 117 0.51 -8.69 -1.69
N ARG A 118 1.46 -7.86 -2.14
CA ARG A 118 2.12 -6.87 -1.26
C ARG A 118 1.21 -5.77 -0.75
N LEU A 119 0.34 -5.22 -1.59
CA LEU A 119 -0.59 -4.17 -1.17
C LEU A 119 -1.48 -4.67 -0.02
N THR A 120 -2.14 -5.81 -0.22
CA THR A 120 -2.95 -6.44 0.83
C THR A 120 -2.15 -6.71 2.11
N TYR A 121 -0.92 -7.21 2.00
CA TYR A 121 -0.07 -7.43 3.17
C TYR A 121 0.18 -6.16 3.97
N TYR A 122 0.63 -5.09 3.31
CA TYR A 122 0.96 -3.85 3.99
C TYR A 122 -0.27 -3.11 4.50
N LEU A 123 -1.40 -3.16 3.79
CA LEU A 123 -2.67 -2.63 4.28
C LEU A 123 -3.14 -3.36 5.53
N THR A 124 -3.06 -4.70 5.55
CA THR A 124 -3.43 -5.50 6.73
C THR A 124 -2.64 -5.05 7.97
N ARG A 125 -1.33 -4.87 7.83
CA ARG A 125 -0.47 -4.39 8.93
C ARG A 125 -0.76 -2.95 9.33
N ALA A 126 -0.97 -2.06 8.37
CA ALA A 126 -1.31 -0.66 8.65
C ALA A 126 -2.63 -0.56 9.44
N PHE A 127 -3.63 -1.35 9.08
CA PHE A 127 -4.89 -1.44 9.80
C PHE A 127 -4.75 -1.97 11.23
N GLN A 128 -3.97 -3.04 11.42
CA GLN A 128 -3.68 -3.56 12.76
C GLN A 128 -3.01 -2.51 13.65
N ASN A 129 -2.12 -1.69 13.09
CA ASN A 129 -1.47 -0.60 13.82
C ASN A 129 -2.47 0.50 14.22
N ILE A 130 -3.37 0.90 13.31
CA ILE A 130 -4.43 1.88 13.62
C ILE A 130 -5.34 1.35 14.75
N ALA A 131 -5.76 0.09 14.65
CA ALA A 131 -6.62 -0.53 15.66
C ALA A 131 -5.92 -0.59 17.04
N ARG A 132 -4.65 -0.99 17.09
CA ARG A 132 -3.86 -1.03 18.33
C ARG A 132 -3.70 0.36 18.95
N ALA A 133 -3.33 1.36 18.15
CA ALA A 133 -3.12 2.72 18.63
C ALA A 133 -4.39 3.31 19.27
N ARG A 134 -5.57 3.00 18.73
CA ARG A 134 -6.85 3.43 19.32
C ARG A 134 -7.17 2.70 20.62
N ASN A 135 -6.99 1.37 20.67
CA ASN A 135 -7.19 0.60 21.89
C ASN A 135 -6.27 1.12 23.03
N ASP A 136 -5.03 1.48 22.71
CA ASP A 136 -4.09 2.06 23.68
C ASP A 136 -4.53 3.45 24.16
N CYS A 137 -5.06 4.30 23.27
CA CYS A 137 -5.61 5.61 23.64
C CYS A 137 -6.83 5.47 24.55
N ASP A 138 -7.77 4.59 24.22
CA ASP A 138 -8.99 4.37 25.00
C ASP A 138 -8.66 3.80 26.39
N ALA A 139 -7.75 2.82 26.47
CA ALA A 139 -7.29 2.26 27.74
C ALA A 139 -6.67 3.33 28.67
N ARG A 140 -5.84 4.23 28.11
CA ARG A 140 -5.22 5.31 28.88
C ARG A 140 -6.24 6.34 29.37
N HIS A 141 -7.26 6.64 28.57
CA HIS A 141 -8.35 7.55 28.99
C HIS A 141 -9.20 6.96 30.13
N VAL A 142 -9.45 5.64 30.13
CA VAL A 142 -10.19 4.97 31.21
C VAL A 142 -9.41 4.99 32.53
N THR A 143 -8.08 4.80 32.49
CA THR A 143 -7.27 4.77 33.72
C THR A 143 -7.14 6.12 34.43
N VAL A 144 -7.18 7.25 33.72
CA VAL A 144 -7.09 8.58 34.33
C VAL A 144 -8.39 9.00 35.02
N SER A 145 -9.53 8.44 34.60
CA SER A 145 -10.83 8.78 35.17
C SER A 145 -11.14 8.05 36.49
N ALA A 146 -10.46 6.94 36.78
CA ALA A 146 -10.70 6.14 37.99
C ALA A 146 -10.02 6.72 39.26
N ASP A 147 -8.90 7.44 39.10
CA ASP A 147 -8.16 8.01 40.24
C ASP A 147 -8.62 9.43 40.65
N SER A 148 -9.57 10.04 39.92
CA SER A 148 -9.99 11.43 40.18
C SER A 148 -11.28 11.56 41.01
N LEU A 149 -11.79 10.48 41.61
CA LEU A 149 -12.97 10.49 42.49
C LEU A 149 -12.65 10.13 43.95
N THR A 150 -11.57 10.67 44.51
CA THR A 150 -11.44 10.85 45.97
C THR A 150 -10.76 12.17 46.29
N ARG A 151 -11.50 13.27 46.25
CA ARG A 151 -11.13 14.49 46.99
C ARG A 151 -12.37 15.08 47.67
N SER A 152 -12.53 14.73 48.94
CA SER A 152 -13.32 15.51 49.89
C SER A 152 -12.52 16.74 50.33
N PRO A 153 -13.19 17.84 50.71
CA PRO A 153 -12.54 19.08 51.14
C PRO A 153 -12.16 19.02 52.62
N VAL A 154 -10.93 19.42 52.95
CA VAL A 154 -10.55 19.76 54.34
C VAL A 154 -9.51 20.87 54.31
N ASP A 155 -10.00 22.04 54.72
CA ASP A 155 -9.52 22.95 55.77
C ASP A 155 -8.06 23.47 55.84
N GLU A 156 -7.99 24.77 56.09
CA GLU A 156 -6.84 25.58 56.46
C GLU A 156 -6.24 25.15 57.81
N SER A 157 -4.90 25.07 57.91
CA SER A 157 -4.10 25.79 58.92
C SER A 157 -2.59 25.44 58.90
N ASP A 158 -1.79 26.51 58.92
CA ASP A 158 -0.49 26.74 59.55
C ASP A 158 0.77 25.85 59.34
N GLN A 159 1.79 26.55 58.81
CA GLN A 159 3.20 26.69 59.23
C GLN A 159 4.05 25.48 59.67
N ALA A 160 5.19 25.26 58.99
CA ALA A 160 6.54 25.58 59.50
C ALA A 160 7.66 24.97 58.62
N GLU A 161 8.84 25.59 58.71
CA GLU A 161 10.07 25.40 57.94
C GLU A 161 10.75 24.00 58.06
N VAL A 162 11.61 23.67 57.08
CA VAL A 162 13.06 23.35 57.19
C VAL A 162 13.52 22.44 56.02
N SER A 163 14.51 22.93 55.25
CA SER A 163 15.33 22.27 54.19
C SER A 163 16.43 21.35 54.77
N PRO A 164 17.38 20.79 53.99
CA PRO A 164 17.29 19.97 52.76
C PRO A 164 18.08 18.64 52.91
N THR A 165 17.93 17.66 52.00
CA THR A 165 18.99 16.65 51.73
C THR A 165 18.84 16.00 50.34
N ALA A 166 19.98 15.63 49.77
CA ALA A 166 20.28 15.38 48.36
C ALA A 166 19.60 14.14 47.71
N PRO A 167 19.55 14.07 46.36
CA PRO A 167 19.25 12.82 45.67
C PRO A 167 20.53 12.06 45.28
N GLY A 168 20.56 10.78 45.69
CA GLY A 168 21.51 9.78 45.19
C GLY A 168 21.16 9.36 43.77
N SER A 169 22.21 9.11 42.99
CA SER A 169 22.22 8.54 41.65
C SER A 169 21.79 7.07 41.66
N ASP A 170 20.82 6.70 40.83
CA ASP A 170 20.49 5.30 40.57
C ASP A 170 20.45 5.04 39.06
N GLU A 171 21.43 4.26 38.59
CA GLU A 171 21.62 3.81 37.21
C GLU A 171 20.61 2.70 36.87
N ARG A 172 19.62 2.99 36.00
CA ARG A 172 18.83 1.95 35.33
C ARG A 172 19.51 1.52 34.03
N LYS A 173 20.13 0.34 34.06
CA LYS A 173 20.48 -0.44 32.86
C LYS A 173 19.20 -0.83 32.11
N GLY A 174 19.04 -0.31 30.90
CA GLY A 174 18.04 -0.77 29.94
C GLY A 174 18.50 -2.06 29.26
N THR A 175 17.76 -3.13 29.46
CA THR A 175 17.86 -4.37 28.67
C THR A 175 17.08 -4.19 27.37
N THR A 176 17.80 -4.21 26.25
CA THR A 176 17.23 -4.26 24.90
C THR A 176 16.71 -5.67 24.63
N GLY A 177 15.39 -5.85 24.66
CA GLY A 177 14.74 -7.05 24.14
C GLY A 177 14.61 -6.96 22.63
N ALA A 178 15.32 -7.84 21.92
CA ALA A 178 15.04 -8.15 20.53
C ALA A 178 13.70 -8.91 20.47
N ALA A 179 12.74 -8.39 19.71
CA ALA A 179 11.51 -9.10 19.41
C ALA A 179 11.77 -10.04 18.22
N GLU A 180 11.66 -11.34 18.48
CA GLU A 180 11.72 -12.40 17.48
C GLU A 180 10.44 -12.47 16.65
N ASP A 181 10.63 -12.73 15.36
CA ASP A 181 9.62 -12.89 14.32
C ASP A 181 8.84 -14.21 14.49
N ALA A 182 7.51 -14.11 14.56
CA ALA A 182 6.60 -15.23 14.38
C ALA A 182 5.88 -15.13 13.03
N ALA A 183 5.88 -16.25 12.31
CA ALA A 183 5.11 -16.46 11.09
C ALA A 183 3.62 -16.18 11.32
N ILE A 184 2.98 -15.54 10.34
CA ILE A 184 1.54 -15.25 10.34
C ILE A 184 0.79 -16.52 9.93
N ASP A 185 0.63 -17.44 10.86
CA ASP A 185 -0.41 -18.47 10.82
C ASP A 185 -0.95 -18.61 12.26
N ASP A 186 -2.24 -18.30 12.43
CA ASP A 186 -3.02 -18.29 13.68
C ASP A 186 -2.51 -17.42 14.86
N VAL A 187 -2.95 -16.16 14.89
CA VAL A 187 -2.87 -15.32 16.10
C VAL A 187 -4.07 -15.60 17.01
N PRO A 188 -3.89 -15.92 18.30
CA PRO A 188 -5.00 -16.14 19.22
C PRO A 188 -5.81 -14.86 19.42
N SER A 189 -7.12 -14.97 19.26
CA SER A 189 -8.09 -13.90 19.50
C SER A 189 -8.08 -13.45 20.97
N SER A 190 -7.50 -12.28 21.25
CA SER A 190 -7.78 -11.55 22.50
C SER A 190 -9.24 -11.06 22.49
N PRO A 191 -9.97 -11.11 23.63
CA PRO A 191 -11.43 -10.91 23.67
C PRO A 191 -11.90 -9.45 23.62
N HIS A 192 -11.03 -8.48 23.36
CA HIS A 192 -11.44 -7.08 23.21
C HIS A 192 -11.79 -6.81 21.74
N SER A 193 -13.10 -6.85 21.45
CA SER A 193 -13.82 -6.41 20.24
C SER A 193 -12.93 -5.81 19.16
N THR A 194 -12.25 -6.67 18.41
CA THR A 194 -11.58 -6.28 17.17
C THR A 194 -12.65 -6.35 16.09
N PHE A 195 -13.02 -5.19 15.55
CA PHE A 195 -13.83 -5.16 14.34
C PHE A 195 -13.13 -6.05 13.29
N PRO A 196 -13.74 -7.16 12.84
CA PRO A 196 -13.06 -8.11 11.97
C PRO A 196 -13.00 -7.55 10.55
N ILE A 197 -11.87 -6.96 10.21
CA ILE A 197 -11.54 -6.58 8.84
C ILE A 197 -10.87 -7.76 8.17
N ARG A 198 -11.39 -8.14 7.00
CA ARG A 198 -10.88 -9.25 6.19
C ARG A 198 -10.38 -8.69 4.87
N PHE A 199 -9.07 -8.64 4.73
CA PHE A 199 -8.48 -8.43 3.42
C PHE A 199 -8.42 -9.74 2.64
N ARG A 200 -8.73 -9.64 1.35
CA ARG A 200 -8.61 -10.70 0.36
C ARG A 200 -7.88 -10.14 -0.84
N CYS A 201 -7.03 -10.95 -1.44
CA CYS A 201 -6.25 -10.58 -2.62
C CYS A 201 -6.49 -11.61 -3.72
N THR A 202 -6.78 -11.16 -4.93
CA THR A 202 -6.94 -12.05 -6.07
C THR A 202 -6.16 -11.55 -7.27
N ASP A 203 -5.63 -12.50 -8.03
CA ASP A 203 -5.05 -12.27 -9.34
C ASP A 203 -5.48 -13.40 -10.27
N SER A 204 -5.62 -13.09 -11.56
CA SER A 204 -5.92 -14.09 -12.59
C SER A 204 -4.79 -15.13 -12.78
N GLY A 205 -3.58 -14.82 -12.34
CA GLY A 205 -2.38 -15.63 -12.54
C GLY A 205 -1.75 -15.46 -13.92
N VAL A 206 -2.38 -14.74 -14.86
CA VAL A 206 -1.91 -14.60 -16.26
C VAL A 206 -0.49 -14.05 -16.37
N ARG A 207 -0.07 -13.20 -15.42
CA ARG A 207 1.29 -12.62 -15.38
C ARG A 207 2.23 -13.37 -14.44
N GLU A 208 1.77 -14.41 -13.76
CA GLU A 208 2.56 -15.25 -12.85
C GLU A 208 3.25 -14.50 -11.70
N LEU A 209 2.79 -13.28 -11.37
CA LEU A 209 3.44 -12.42 -10.36
C LEU A 209 3.42 -13.03 -8.95
N HIS A 210 2.40 -13.82 -8.66
CA HIS A 210 2.27 -14.57 -7.40
C HIS A 210 3.45 -15.51 -7.12
N GLN A 211 4.22 -15.93 -8.14
CA GLN A 211 5.40 -16.76 -7.94
C GLN A 211 6.53 -16.04 -7.20
N HIS A 212 6.52 -14.70 -7.22
CA HIS A 212 7.46 -13.87 -6.47
C HIS A 212 6.96 -13.57 -5.06
N ALA A 213 5.84 -14.16 -4.64
CA ALA A 213 5.33 -13.96 -3.30
C ALA A 213 6.24 -14.61 -2.26
N ASP A 214 6.87 -13.80 -1.42
CA ASP A 214 7.47 -14.28 -0.18
C ASP A 214 6.34 -14.42 0.84
N SER A 215 5.97 -15.65 1.20
CA SER A 215 4.89 -15.93 2.15
C SER A 215 5.10 -15.28 3.51
N ARG A 216 6.32 -14.85 3.86
CA ARG A 216 6.61 -14.10 5.10
C ARG A 216 6.38 -12.60 4.96
N ARG A 217 6.24 -12.08 3.74
CA ARG A 217 6.19 -10.64 3.45
C ARG A 217 4.99 -10.24 2.62
N HIS A 218 4.21 -11.20 2.12
CA HIS A 218 3.14 -10.98 1.16
C HIS A 218 1.87 -11.73 1.61
N ALA A 219 0.70 -11.26 1.16
CA ALA A 219 -0.56 -11.92 1.46
C ALA A 219 -0.82 -13.11 0.53
N VAL A 220 -1.69 -14.03 0.95
CA VAL A 220 -2.18 -15.11 0.09
C VAL A 220 -2.95 -14.51 -1.09
N VAL A 221 -2.45 -14.76 -2.29
CA VAL A 221 -3.11 -14.38 -3.54
C VAL A 221 -3.98 -15.54 -4.03
N HIS A 222 -5.29 -15.32 -4.09
CA HIS A 222 -6.22 -16.28 -4.66
C HIS A 222 -6.12 -16.23 -6.19
N LEU A 223 -5.62 -17.31 -6.79
CA LEU A 223 -5.47 -17.47 -8.24
C LEU A 223 -6.82 -17.76 -8.90
N GLN A 224 -7.61 -16.72 -9.11
CA GLN A 224 -8.92 -16.80 -9.72
C GLN A 224 -9.27 -15.51 -10.47
N PRO A 225 -10.09 -15.58 -11.53
CA PRO A 225 -10.57 -14.38 -12.21
C PRO A 225 -11.38 -13.47 -11.29
N TYR A 226 -11.24 -12.16 -11.46
CA TYR A 226 -11.87 -11.16 -10.59
C TYR A 226 -13.39 -11.31 -10.47
N LYS A 227 -14.09 -11.70 -11.54
CA LYS A 227 -15.54 -11.95 -11.52
C LYS A 227 -15.93 -13.10 -10.59
N GLU A 228 -15.09 -14.13 -10.49
CA GLU A 228 -15.28 -15.23 -9.55
C GLU A 228 -14.99 -14.78 -8.12
N ALA A 229 -13.95 -13.97 -7.92
CA ALA A 229 -13.63 -13.39 -6.60
C ALA A 229 -14.75 -12.50 -6.06
N LEU A 230 -15.36 -11.67 -6.90
CA LEU A 230 -16.52 -10.86 -6.51
C LEU A 230 -17.69 -11.74 -6.03
N ARG A 231 -17.97 -12.84 -6.73
CA ARG A 231 -19.03 -13.79 -6.34
C ARG A 231 -18.70 -14.57 -5.06
N HIS A 232 -17.46 -15.00 -4.93
CA HIS A 232 -17.00 -15.84 -3.82
C HIS A 232 -16.89 -15.03 -2.53
N PHE A 233 -16.16 -13.91 -2.56
CA PHE A 233 -15.86 -13.14 -1.35
C PHE A 233 -16.95 -12.16 -0.97
N ARG A 234 -17.83 -11.77 -1.91
CA ARG A 234 -18.89 -10.76 -1.71
C ARG A 234 -18.37 -9.54 -0.94
N PRO A 235 -17.31 -8.88 -1.44
CA PRO A 235 -16.65 -7.81 -0.71
C PRO A 235 -17.56 -6.59 -0.53
N ASP A 236 -17.28 -5.83 0.51
CA ASP A 236 -17.89 -4.51 0.76
C ASP A 236 -17.14 -3.43 -0.03
N VAL A 237 -15.80 -3.53 -0.06
CA VAL A 237 -14.92 -2.59 -0.77
C VAL A 237 -14.02 -3.34 -1.74
N VAL A 238 -13.83 -2.79 -2.94
CA VAL A 238 -12.89 -3.34 -3.94
C VAL A 238 -11.75 -2.37 -4.23
N LEU A 239 -10.51 -2.84 -4.12
CA LEU A 239 -9.33 -2.14 -4.63
C LEU A 239 -9.00 -2.72 -6.01
N SER A 240 -9.28 -1.97 -7.08
CA SER A 240 -9.01 -2.40 -8.45
C SER A 240 -7.65 -1.87 -8.89
N CYS A 241 -6.64 -2.74 -8.87
CA CYS A 241 -5.25 -2.38 -9.09
C CYS A 241 -4.80 -2.73 -10.51
N TRP A 242 -4.17 -1.76 -11.17
CA TRP A 242 -3.44 -1.92 -12.45
C TRP A 242 -4.20 -2.73 -13.50
N GLN A 243 -5.49 -2.46 -13.62
CA GLN A 243 -6.37 -3.09 -14.59
C GLN A 243 -5.76 -3.00 -15.99
N PRO A 244 -5.69 -4.09 -16.78
CA PRO A 244 -5.07 -4.05 -18.10
C PRO A 244 -5.68 -2.99 -19.02
N MET A 245 -4.82 -2.38 -19.84
CA MET A 245 -5.22 -1.44 -20.89
C MET A 245 -6.36 -2.01 -21.75
N GLY A 246 -7.38 -1.19 -21.98
CA GLY A 246 -8.51 -1.54 -22.84
C GLY A 246 -9.54 -2.47 -22.22
N GLN A 247 -9.34 -2.95 -20.99
CA GLN A 247 -10.36 -3.71 -20.26
C GLN A 247 -11.19 -2.80 -19.37
N ASP A 248 -12.41 -3.20 -19.01
CA ASP A 248 -13.21 -2.55 -17.95
C ASP A 248 -13.61 -3.56 -16.85
N TRP A 249 -12.90 -3.60 -15.73
CA TRP A 249 -13.29 -4.44 -14.59
C TRP A 249 -14.40 -3.80 -13.75
N THR A 250 -14.50 -2.47 -13.79
CA THR A 250 -15.43 -1.70 -12.95
C THR A 250 -16.89 -2.00 -13.24
N ALA A 251 -17.24 -2.38 -14.47
CA ALA A 251 -18.59 -2.82 -14.80
C ALA A 251 -19.07 -3.99 -13.93
N ALA A 252 -18.24 -5.00 -13.69
CA ALA A 252 -18.62 -6.14 -12.85
C ALA A 252 -18.58 -5.78 -11.36
N ILE A 253 -17.66 -4.89 -10.96
CA ILE A 253 -17.59 -4.38 -9.59
C ILE A 253 -18.87 -3.62 -9.24
N ARG A 254 -19.30 -2.69 -10.09
CA ARG A 254 -20.57 -1.94 -9.95
C ARG A 254 -21.81 -2.85 -9.95
N ALA A 255 -21.75 -3.98 -10.66
CA ALA A 255 -22.84 -4.95 -10.69
C ALA A 255 -22.87 -5.88 -9.46
N CYS A 256 -21.85 -5.85 -8.59
CA CYS A 256 -21.77 -6.70 -7.41
C CYS A 256 -22.59 -6.08 -6.25
N PRO A 257 -23.70 -6.70 -5.80
CA PRO A 257 -24.61 -6.05 -4.85
C PRO A 257 -24.03 -5.80 -3.45
N SER A 258 -22.98 -6.52 -3.07
CA SER A 258 -22.31 -6.31 -1.77
C SER A 258 -21.36 -5.13 -1.79
N VAL A 259 -20.87 -4.73 -2.97
CA VAL A 259 -19.87 -3.67 -3.09
C VAL A 259 -20.53 -2.33 -2.88
N VAL A 260 -20.13 -1.63 -1.82
CA VAL A 260 -20.57 -0.28 -1.51
C VAL A 260 -19.61 0.78 -2.06
N GLU A 261 -18.34 0.41 -2.25
CA GLU A 261 -17.33 1.31 -2.81
C GLU A 261 -16.24 0.55 -3.56
N TYR A 262 -15.64 1.20 -4.56
CA TYR A 262 -14.41 0.73 -5.18
C TYR A 262 -13.42 1.86 -5.42
N ILE A 263 -12.13 1.54 -5.26
CA ILE A 263 -11.01 2.45 -5.45
C ILE A 263 -10.21 1.96 -6.66
N LEU A 264 -9.91 2.87 -7.58
CA LEU A 264 -9.05 2.60 -8.73
C LEU A 264 -7.61 2.99 -8.39
N ILE A 265 -6.69 2.04 -8.56
CA ILE A 265 -5.25 2.24 -8.35
C ILE A 265 -4.54 1.96 -9.67
N GLY A 266 -3.89 2.97 -10.23
CA GLY A 266 -3.17 2.85 -11.50
C GLY A 266 -2.99 4.21 -12.17
N GLU A 267 -2.32 4.21 -13.32
CA GLU A 267 -2.12 5.42 -14.11
C GLU A 267 -3.41 5.87 -14.81
N LYS A 268 -3.82 7.11 -14.57
CA LYS A 268 -5.06 7.69 -15.09
C LYS A 268 -4.90 8.36 -16.47
N ASP A 269 -3.81 9.11 -16.67
CA ASP A 269 -3.80 10.19 -17.68
C ASP A 269 -3.35 9.76 -19.08
N TYR A 270 -2.74 8.57 -19.26
CA TYR A 270 -2.34 8.05 -20.57
C TYR A 270 -2.62 6.55 -20.79
N GLY A 271 -3.58 5.99 -20.05
CA GLY A 271 -4.36 4.83 -20.51
C GLY A 271 -3.69 3.46 -20.45
N ILE A 272 -2.61 3.26 -19.68
CA ILE A 272 -2.13 1.89 -19.46
C ILE A 272 -3.04 1.08 -18.52
N CYS A 273 -3.94 1.75 -17.80
CA CYS A 273 -4.89 1.12 -16.89
C CYS A 273 -6.34 1.30 -17.34
N GLY A 274 -7.01 0.19 -17.67
CA GLY A 274 -8.44 0.15 -17.99
C GLY A 274 -8.85 0.88 -19.28
N GLN A 275 -10.13 1.26 -19.38
CA GLN A 275 -10.69 2.04 -20.48
C GLN A 275 -10.94 3.50 -20.03
N PRO A 276 -10.48 4.53 -20.77
CA PRO A 276 -10.61 5.92 -20.34
C PRO A 276 -12.05 6.31 -19.96
N TRP A 277 -13.02 5.98 -20.79
CA TRP A 277 -14.43 6.30 -20.53
C TRP A 277 -15.09 5.34 -19.54
N ALA A 278 -15.06 4.04 -19.81
CA ALA A 278 -15.82 3.06 -19.03
C ALA A 278 -15.28 2.87 -17.59
N THR A 279 -13.96 2.98 -17.41
CA THR A 279 -13.30 2.82 -16.12
C THR A 279 -13.17 4.16 -15.37
N TRP A 280 -12.66 5.20 -16.03
CA TRP A 280 -12.29 6.46 -15.37
C TRP A 280 -13.28 7.61 -15.57
N GLY A 281 -14.29 7.44 -16.42
CA GLY A 281 -15.23 8.51 -16.75
C GLY A 281 -14.59 9.67 -17.51
N TYR A 282 -13.42 9.47 -18.13
CA TYR A 282 -12.74 10.50 -18.90
C TYR A 282 -13.48 10.76 -20.22
N ARG A 283 -14.16 11.90 -20.34
CA ARG A 283 -14.66 12.41 -21.62
C ARG A 283 -13.52 13.13 -22.30
N GLN A 284 -12.98 12.55 -23.36
CA GLN A 284 -12.05 13.28 -24.21
C GLN A 284 -12.83 14.42 -24.86
N SER A 285 -12.51 15.67 -24.47
CA SER A 285 -13.12 16.84 -25.08
C SER A 285 -12.60 16.97 -26.51
N GLY A 286 -13.35 16.44 -27.47
CA GLY A 286 -13.24 16.82 -28.90
C GLY A 286 -12.10 16.21 -29.73
N MET A 287 -11.43 15.13 -29.33
CA MET A 287 -10.56 14.37 -30.25
C MET A 287 -11.16 12.99 -30.54
N GLU A 288 -11.67 12.86 -31.76
CA GLU A 288 -12.23 11.65 -32.35
C GLU A 288 -11.08 10.66 -32.64
N TRP A 289 -10.66 9.89 -31.64
CA TRP A 289 -9.77 8.75 -31.90
C TRP A 289 -10.58 7.65 -32.57
N GLY A 290 -10.49 7.62 -33.90
CA GLY A 290 -11.05 6.57 -34.74
C GLY A 290 -10.45 5.22 -34.37
N TYR A 291 -11.10 4.49 -33.46
CA TYR A 291 -11.06 3.04 -33.50
C TYR A 291 -11.76 2.62 -34.79
N SER A 292 -11.01 2.49 -35.88
CA SER A 292 -11.51 1.81 -37.07
C SER A 292 -11.73 0.35 -36.69
N SER A 293 -12.94 0.03 -36.23
CA SER A 293 -13.48 -1.31 -36.33
C SER A 293 -13.60 -1.61 -37.83
N SER A 294 -12.53 -2.14 -38.42
CA SER A 294 -12.60 -2.86 -39.68
C SER A 294 -13.31 -4.19 -39.41
N SER A 295 -14.61 -4.11 -39.15
CA SER A 295 -15.54 -5.21 -39.31
C SER A 295 -15.76 -5.38 -40.82
N SER A 296 -14.81 -6.03 -41.49
CA SER A 296 -15.05 -6.62 -42.80
C SER A 296 -16.13 -7.69 -42.66
N SER A 297 -17.37 -7.27 -42.85
CA SER A 297 -18.55 -8.14 -42.97
C SER A 297 -19.45 -7.58 -44.08
N GLY A 298 -18.88 -7.45 -45.28
CA GLY A 298 -19.66 -7.26 -46.50
C GLY A 298 -20.25 -8.59 -46.93
N ILE A 299 -21.36 -8.96 -46.30
CA ILE A 299 -22.28 -9.99 -46.77
C ILE A 299 -22.87 -9.52 -48.11
N SER A 300 -22.79 -10.42 -49.09
CA SER A 300 -23.45 -10.37 -50.38
C SER A 300 -24.96 -10.14 -50.24
N ASN A 301 -25.55 -9.30 -51.09
CA ASN A 301 -26.93 -9.50 -51.53
C ASN A 301 -27.14 -8.99 -52.96
N ASN A 302 -27.59 -9.92 -53.79
CA ASN A 302 -28.20 -9.72 -55.10
C ASN A 302 -29.58 -9.07 -54.94
N GLY A 303 -30.03 -8.35 -55.97
CA GLY A 303 -31.46 -8.33 -56.34
C GLY A 303 -32.10 -6.96 -56.54
N GLU A 304 -32.24 -6.60 -57.83
CA GLU A 304 -33.40 -5.96 -58.48
C GLU A 304 -33.84 -4.54 -58.08
N ALA A 305 -33.81 -3.63 -59.07
CA ALA A 305 -35.03 -3.10 -59.70
C ALA A 305 -34.69 -2.24 -60.93
N GLU A 306 -35.37 -2.56 -62.03
CA GLU A 306 -35.74 -1.78 -63.25
C GLU A 306 -34.80 -0.72 -63.83
#